data_AF-A0A2S6N3S6-F1
#
_entry.id   AF-A0A2S6N3S6-F1
#
_cell.length_a   1.000
_cell.length_b   1.000
_cell.length_c   1.000
_cell.angle_alpha   90.00
_cell.angle_beta   90.00
_cell.angle_gamma   90.00
#
_symmetry.space_group_name_H-M   'P 1'
#
loop_
_entity.id
_entity.type
_entity.pdbx_description
1 polymer ?
#
loop_
_entity_poly.entity_id
_entity_poly.type
_entity_poly.pdbx_seq_one_letter_code
_entity_poly.pdbx_strand_id
1 'polypeptide(L)' 'MLYLTLVFLVVALVSGALGFGGLAATSAGIARALFGVFLILFVISAVIQVLGGHA' A
#
# COMPACT_ATOMS: atom_id res chain seq x y z
N MET A 1 12.05 -26.07 -6.94
CA MET A 1 11.70 -24.63 -6.93
C MET A 1 10.32 -24.38 -7.53
N LEU A 2 9.98 -24.93 -8.70
CA LEU A 2 8.65 -24.74 -9.33
C LEU A 2 7.45 -25.27 -8.52
N TYR A 3 7.65 -26.31 -7.71
CA TYR A 3 6.59 -26.88 -6.87
C TYR A 3 5.97 -25.85 -5.92
N LEU A 4 6.79 -25.09 -5.17
CA LEU A 4 6.29 -24.08 -4.24
C LEU A 4 5.59 -22.93 -4.99
N THR A 5 6.09 -22.51 -6.15
CA THR A 5 5.44 -21.48 -6.99
C THR A 5 4.05 -21.93 -7.44
N LEU A 6 3.90 -23.17 -7.91
CA LEU A 6 2.61 -23.75 -8.30
C LEU A 6 1.64 -23.86 -7.11
N VAL A 7 2.15 -24.28 -5.94
CA VAL A 7 1.35 -24.34 -4.71
C VAL A 7 0.89 -22.94 -4.29
N PHE A 8 1.78 -21.94 -4.29
CA PHE A 8 1.44 -20.56 -3.94
C PHE A 8 0.45 -19.94 -4.91
N LEU A 9 0.57 -20.25 -6.21
CA LEU A 9 -0.36 -19.80 -7.24
C LEU A 9 -1.78 -20.30 -6.96
N VAL A 10 -1.93 -21.61 -6.69
CA VAL A 10 -3.23 -22.19 -6.37
C VAL A 10 -3.79 -21.60 -5.07
N VAL A 11 -2.97 -21.47 -4.03
CA VAL A 11 -3.39 -20.87 -2.76
C VAL A 11 -3.85 -19.43 -2.95
N ALA A 12 -3.15 -18.61 -3.74
CA ALA A 12 -3.51 -17.22 -4.01
C ALA A 12 -4.84 -17.09 -4.77
N LEU A 13 -5.08 -17.94 -5.78
CA LEU A 13 -6.33 -17.98 -6.54
C LEU A 13 -7.51 -18.39 -5.64
N VAL A 14 -7.33 -19.44 -4.84
CA VAL A 14 -8.35 -19.94 -3.91
C VAL A 14 -8.62 -18.91 -2.81
N SER A 15 -7.59 -18.32 -2.24
CA SER A 15 -7.66 -17.21 -1.27
C SER A 15 -8.44 -16.02 -1.84
N GLY A 16 -8.11 -15.57 -3.05
CA GLY A 16 -8.81 -14.48 -3.74
C GLY A 16 -10.29 -14.80 -4.01
N ALA A 17 -10.58 -16.01 -4.49
CA ALA A 17 -11.94 -16.44 -4.82
C ALA A 17 -12.83 -16.69 -3.59
N LEU A 18 -12.27 -17.20 -2.49
CA LEU A 18 -13.01 -17.54 -1.26
C LEU A 18 -13.29 -16.34 -0.33
N GLY A 19 -12.85 -15.13 -0.67
CA GLY A 19 -13.28 -13.93 0.05
C GLY A 19 -12.19 -13.09 0.71
N PHE A 20 -10.95 -13.13 0.20
CA PHE A 20 -9.94 -12.13 0.59
C PHE A 20 -10.35 -10.67 0.33
N GLY A 21 -11.44 -10.43 -0.41
CA GLY A 21 -12.01 -9.12 -0.64
C GLY A 21 -12.33 -8.33 0.63
N GLY A 22 -12.75 -8.99 1.72
CA GLY A 22 -13.06 -8.30 2.99
C GLY A 22 -11.83 -7.72 3.69
N LEU A 23 -10.74 -8.50 3.74
CA LEU A 23 -9.46 -8.05 4.28
C LEU A 23 -8.81 -7.00 3.36
N ALA A 24 -8.89 -7.21 2.04
CA ALA A 24 -8.40 -6.27 1.05
C ALA A 24 -9.11 -4.91 1.14
N ALA A 25 -10.43 -4.90 1.40
CA ALA A 25 -11.20 -3.67 1.57
C ALA A 25 -10.79 -2.89 2.82
N THR A 26 -10.61 -3.57 3.96
CA THR A 26 -10.13 -2.93 5.20
C THR A 26 -8.70 -2.41 5.04
N SER A 27 -7.81 -3.18 4.44
CA SER A 27 -6.45 -2.75 4.12
C SER A 27 -6.44 -1.55 3.16
N ALA A 28 -7.34 -1.51 2.17
CA ALA A 28 -7.47 -0.37 1.26
C ALA A 28 -7.91 0.91 1.99
N GLY A 29 -8.79 0.81 3.00
CA GLY A 29 -9.16 1.95 3.85
C GLY A 29 -7.98 2.52 4.63
N ILE A 30 -7.20 1.64 5.28
CA ILE A 30 -6.02 2.03 6.06
C ILE A 30 -4.94 2.64 5.15
N ALA A 31 -4.69 2.03 3.99
CA ALA A 31 -3.73 2.53 3.02
C ALA A 31 -4.07 3.94 2.52
N ARG A 32 -5.36 4.23 2.27
CA ARG A 32 -5.82 5.57 1.88
C ARG A 32 -5.58 6.60 2.98
N ALA A 33 -5.82 6.24 4.25
CA ALA A 33 -5.55 7.13 5.37
C ALA A 33 -4.06 7.46 5.50
N LEU A 34 -3.19 6.45 5.43
CA LEU A 34 -1.73 6.63 5.47
C LEU A 34 -1.21 7.44 4.28
N PHE A 35 -1.74 7.20 3.08
CA PHE A 35 -1.39 7.98 1.89
C PHE A 35 -1.74 9.46 2.06
N GLY A 36 -2.93 9.75 2.61
CA GLY A 36 -3.33 11.12 2.91
C GLY A 36 -2.38 11.81 3.90
N VAL A 37 -2.01 11.14 5.00
CA VAL A 37 -1.04 11.65 5.97
C VAL A 37 0.32 11.89 5.31
N PHE A 38 0.80 10.92 4.52
CA PHE A 38 2.06 11.06 3.79
C PHE A 38 2.04 12.25 2.83
N LEU A 39 0.94 12.47 2.11
CA LEU A 39 0.79 13.58 1.18
C LEU A 39 0.88 14.93 1.91
N ILE A 40 0.23 15.06 3.07
CA ILE A 40 0.32 16.27 3.90
C ILE A 40 1.77 16.51 4.35
N LEU A 41 2.43 15.49 4.88
CA LEU A 41 3.84 15.60 5.30
C LEU A 41 4.77 15.90 4.13
N PHE A 42 4.52 15.29 2.97
CA PHE A 42 5.27 15.54 1.74
C PHE A 42 5.13 17.00 1.30
N VAL A 43 3.91 17.55 1.30
CA VAL A 43 3.67 18.96 0.96
C VAL A 43 4.38 19.87 1.96
N ILE A 44 4.27 19.61 3.26
CA ILE A 44 4.98 20.39 4.29
C ILE A 44 6.49 20.33 4.06
N SER A 45 7.05 19.14 3.87
CA SER A 45 8.48 18.96 3.62
C SER A 45 8.93 19.63 2.32
N ALA A 46 8.14 19.54 1.24
CA ALA A 46 8.44 20.17 -0.04
C ALA A 46 8.40 21.71 0.07
N VAL A 47 7.43 22.25 0.81
CA VAL A 47 7.33 23.68 1.10
C VAL A 47 8.53 24.13 1.93
N ILE A 48 8.89 23.42 3.00
CA ILE A 48 10.08 23.73 3.80
C ILE A 48 11.35 23.68 2.95
N GLN A 49 11.49 22.70 2.05
CA GLN A 49 12.66 22.58 1.19
C GLN A 49 12.72 23.67 0.11
N VAL A 50 11.59 24.06 -0.47
CA VAL A 50 11.51 25.15 -1.45
C VAL A 50 11.75 26.51 -0.80
N LEU A 51 11.23 26.76 0.41
CA LEU A 51 11.42 28.03 1.12
C LEU A 51 12.77 28.10 1.87
N GLY A 52 13.26 26.97 2.37
CA GLY A 52 14.55 26.84 3.06
C GLY A 52 15.74 26.58 2.14
N GLY A 53 15.49 26.42 0.83
CA GLY A 53 16.48 26.13 -0.21
C GLY A 53 17.42 27.28 -0.59
N HIS A 54 17.61 28.25 0.30
CA HIS A 54 18.54 29.36 0.13
C HIS A 54 19.27 29.70 1.46
N ALA A 55 20.11 28.78 1.95
CA ALA A 55 21.25 29.06 2.83
C ALA A 55 22.23 27.88 2.85
#